data_AF-A0A3M7L1L3-F1
#
_entry.id   AF-A0A3M7L1L3-F1
#
_cell.length_a   1.000
_cell.length_b   1.000
_cell.length_c   1.000
_cell.angle_alpha   90.00
_cell.angle_beta   90.00
_cell.angle_gamma   90.00
#
_symmetry.space_group_name_H-M   'P 1'
#
loop_
_entity.id
_entity.type
_entity.pdbx_description
1 polymer ?
#
loop_
_entity_poly.entity_id
_entity_poly.type
_entity_poly.pdbx_seq_one_letter_code
_entity_poly.pdbx_strand_id
1 'polypeptide(L)'
;LLEAIEPLQRGLTATPSDVERIEGLVVELEGRNPTAAPVNSPLLNGQWELLYTTSDSILGRSRPSFLRPKGPIYQTLDNESLRGKNRETTPLFNAVEAELEPISDSEVAVQFKRFWLAGFIPVPAPASARGRLDTTYLDEDLRISRGDKGNLFVLRMNDKNAPNIQLFSDTSLTNAYHMAITDARVAAAVVGGIALGITLQFLGCLLWHNWWPMLTAFMYVLVPMPALFFGGAPGSNLASSWVDAGKFLTGFSAVGSVAIPAILYHAGKIVGGALVMQLVAVGVLAATLFAWDYMSEVDEGGFYSY
;
A
#
# COMPACT_ATOMS: atom_id res chain seq x y z
N LEU A 1 -20.22 9.63 -17.65
CA LEU A 1 -19.90 8.89 -16.41
C LEU A 1 -18.46 9.13 -15.95
N LEU A 2 -17.44 8.86 -16.77
CA LEU A 2 -16.03 8.92 -16.34
C LEU A 2 -15.60 10.30 -15.79
N GLU A 3 -15.96 11.38 -16.49
CA GLU A 3 -15.71 12.77 -16.01
C GLU A 3 -16.39 13.07 -14.67
N ALA A 4 -17.52 12.41 -14.39
CA ALA A 4 -18.26 12.62 -13.15
C ALA A 4 -17.57 11.97 -11.94
N ILE A 5 -16.88 10.85 -12.14
CA ILE A 5 -16.26 10.06 -11.06
C ILE A 5 -14.78 10.43 -10.82
N GLU A 6 -14.10 10.96 -11.84
CA GLU A 6 -12.68 11.33 -11.78
C GLU A 6 -12.31 12.22 -10.56
N PRO A 7 -13.05 13.29 -10.22
CA PRO A 7 -12.67 14.15 -9.09
C PRO A 7 -12.96 13.52 -7.71
N LEU A 8 -13.63 12.36 -7.65
CA LEU A 8 -14.20 11.83 -6.40
C LEU A 8 -13.29 10.86 -5.65
N GLN A 9 -12.02 10.73 -6.04
CA GLN A 9 -11.04 9.84 -5.40
C GLN A 9 -11.59 8.41 -5.22
N ARG A 10 -12.05 7.78 -6.31
CA ARG A 10 -12.77 6.48 -6.31
C ARG A 10 -14.09 6.41 -5.55
N GLY A 11 -14.63 7.55 -5.12
CA GLY A 11 -15.84 7.63 -4.31
C GLY A 11 -15.57 7.96 -2.83
N LEU A 12 -14.32 8.21 -2.44
CA LEU A 12 -14.00 8.60 -1.07
C LEU A 12 -14.56 9.98 -0.70
N THR A 13 -14.56 10.93 -1.64
CA THR A 13 -15.03 12.31 -1.44
C THR A 13 -16.42 12.57 -1.99
N ALA A 14 -17.12 11.53 -2.47
CA ALA A 14 -18.46 11.64 -3.04
C ALA A 14 -19.50 12.07 -1.99
N THR A 15 -20.24 13.14 -2.31
CA THR A 15 -21.41 13.60 -1.54
C THR A 15 -22.66 12.79 -1.89
N PRO A 16 -23.74 12.82 -1.08
CA PRO A 16 -25.00 12.16 -1.44
C PRO A 16 -25.54 12.59 -2.81
N SER A 17 -25.42 13.87 -3.18
CA SER A 17 -25.80 14.37 -4.50
C SER A 17 -24.90 13.83 -5.62
N ASP A 18 -23.60 13.63 -5.36
CA ASP A 18 -22.72 12.99 -6.35
C ASP A 18 -23.12 11.54 -6.58
N VAL A 19 -23.42 10.81 -5.50
CA VAL A 19 -23.87 9.41 -5.58
C VAL A 19 -25.15 9.30 -6.40
N GLU A 20 -26.15 10.15 -6.15
CA GLU A 20 -27.41 10.18 -6.92
C GLU A 20 -27.17 10.51 -8.40
N ARG A 21 -26.32 11.51 -8.67
CA ARG A 21 -25.96 11.88 -10.05
C ARG A 21 -25.26 10.74 -10.79
N ILE A 22 -24.32 10.05 -10.13
CA ILE A 22 -23.59 8.92 -10.69
C ILE A 22 -24.51 7.74 -10.95
N GLU A 23 -25.42 7.46 -10.00
CA GLU A 23 -26.41 6.40 -10.15
C GLU A 23 -27.29 6.63 -11.39
N GLY A 24 -27.77 7.86 -11.61
CA GLY A 24 -28.53 8.20 -12.82
C GLY A 24 -27.75 7.96 -14.11
N LEU A 25 -26.47 8.33 -14.15
CA LEU A 25 -25.59 8.09 -15.31
C LEU A 25 -25.30 6.61 -15.54
N VAL A 26 -25.16 5.83 -14.46
CA VAL A 26 -24.95 4.38 -14.53
C VAL A 26 -26.19 3.69 -15.07
N VAL A 27 -27.38 4.01 -14.56
CA VAL A 27 -28.65 3.43 -15.03
C VAL A 27 -28.86 3.69 -16.52
N GLU A 28 -28.51 4.88 -17.01
CA GLU A 28 -28.59 5.19 -18.45
C GLU A 28 -27.63 4.31 -19.28
N LEU A 29 -26.41 4.05 -18.78
CA LEU A 29 -25.45 3.18 -19.44
C LEU A 29 -25.87 1.71 -19.40
N GLU A 30 -26.34 1.22 -18.25
CA GLU A 30 -26.86 -0.15 -18.08
C GLU A 30 -27.99 -0.43 -19.09
N GLY A 31 -28.88 0.55 -19.33
CA GLY A 31 -29.93 0.46 -20.36
C GLY A 31 -29.43 0.37 -21.81
N ARG A 32 -28.14 0.62 -22.05
CA ARG A 32 -27.46 0.55 -23.36
C ARG A 32 -26.32 -0.47 -23.37
N ASN A 33 -26.33 -1.43 -22.44
CA ASN A 33 -25.29 -2.45 -22.35
C ASN A 33 -25.14 -3.21 -23.69
N PRO A 34 -23.95 -3.18 -24.34
CA PRO A 34 -23.74 -3.86 -25.61
C PRO A 34 -23.58 -5.38 -25.46
N THR A 35 -23.30 -5.88 -24.25
CA THR A 35 -23.04 -7.29 -23.98
C THR A 35 -24.19 -7.92 -23.21
N ALA A 36 -25.06 -8.67 -23.90
CA ALA A 36 -26.27 -9.26 -23.30
C ALA A 36 -25.98 -10.33 -22.23
N ALA A 37 -24.88 -11.09 -22.37
CA ALA A 37 -24.45 -12.09 -21.39
C ALA A 37 -23.00 -11.86 -20.94
N PRO A 38 -22.76 -10.86 -20.06
CA PRO A 38 -21.41 -10.48 -19.64
C PRO A 38 -20.59 -11.62 -19.04
N VAL A 39 -21.22 -12.51 -18.26
CA VAL A 39 -20.53 -13.65 -17.62
C VAL A 39 -19.99 -14.62 -18.65
N ASN A 40 -20.64 -14.76 -19.80
CA ASN A 40 -20.19 -15.66 -20.88
C ASN A 40 -19.33 -14.95 -21.92
N SER A 41 -19.09 -13.64 -21.76
CA SER A 41 -18.35 -12.85 -22.74
C SER A 41 -16.84 -12.96 -22.53
N PRO A 42 -16.04 -13.16 -23.60
CA PRO A 42 -14.59 -13.13 -23.50
C PRO A 42 -14.05 -11.76 -23.06
N LEU A 43 -14.84 -10.68 -23.24
CA LEU A 43 -14.49 -9.34 -22.78
C LEU A 43 -14.33 -9.27 -21.26
N LEU A 44 -14.94 -10.18 -20.50
CA LEU A 44 -14.86 -10.18 -19.04
C LEU A 44 -13.47 -10.57 -18.53
N ASN A 45 -12.74 -11.38 -19.31
CA ASN A 45 -11.37 -11.82 -18.99
C ASN A 45 -10.41 -10.64 -19.04
N GLY A 46 -9.55 -10.55 -18.04
CA GLY A 46 -8.60 -9.44 -17.95
C GLY A 46 -8.36 -8.95 -16.54
N GLN A 47 -7.46 -7.99 -16.42
CA GLN A 47 -7.28 -7.18 -15.23
C GLN A 47 -8.05 -5.87 -15.38
N TRP A 48 -8.89 -5.60 -14.39
CA TRP A 48 -9.75 -4.42 -14.32
C TRP A 48 -9.29 -3.50 -13.21
N GLU A 49 -9.13 -2.21 -13.50
CA GLU A 49 -8.84 -1.18 -12.50
C GLU A 49 -10.14 -0.57 -11.96
N LEU A 50 -10.27 -0.50 -10.64
CA LEU A 50 -11.42 0.13 -9.98
C LEU A 50 -11.33 1.66 -10.03
N LEU A 51 -12.25 2.29 -10.78
CA LEU A 51 -12.34 3.74 -10.91
C LEU A 51 -13.29 4.39 -9.91
N TYR A 52 -14.36 3.69 -9.51
CA TYR A 52 -15.34 4.22 -8.55
C TYR A 52 -16.05 3.09 -7.81
N THR A 53 -16.29 3.27 -6.52
CA THR A 53 -17.18 2.41 -5.74
C THR A 53 -17.90 3.14 -4.61
N THR A 54 -19.08 2.64 -4.25
CA THR A 54 -19.79 3.04 -3.02
C THR A 54 -19.46 2.15 -1.82
N SER A 55 -18.59 1.14 -1.99
CA SER A 55 -18.25 0.16 -0.94
C SER A 55 -17.29 0.73 0.11
N ASP A 56 -17.80 0.96 1.32
CA ASP A 56 -17.01 1.43 2.47
C ASP A 56 -15.84 0.51 2.83
N SER A 57 -16.00 -0.80 2.66
CA SER A 57 -14.97 -1.79 2.97
C SER A 57 -13.78 -1.72 2.02
N ILE A 58 -14.03 -1.39 0.74
CA ILE A 58 -12.98 -1.24 -0.27
C ILE A 58 -12.32 0.13 -0.17
N LEU A 59 -13.11 1.17 0.05
CA LEU A 59 -12.59 2.53 0.29
C LEU A 59 -11.79 2.63 1.61
N GLY A 60 -11.98 1.67 2.53
CA GLY A 60 -11.32 1.66 3.82
C GLY A 60 -11.74 2.85 4.69
N ARG A 61 -13.01 3.28 4.62
CA ARG A 61 -13.49 4.44 5.39
C ARG A 61 -13.31 4.25 6.91
N SER A 62 -13.43 3.00 7.37
CA SER A 62 -13.18 2.59 8.76
C SER A 62 -11.70 2.48 9.13
N ARG A 63 -10.77 2.49 8.17
CA ARG A 63 -9.32 2.43 8.40
C ARG A 63 -8.75 3.85 8.65
N PRO A 64 -7.72 4.00 9.52
CA PRO A 64 -6.94 5.23 9.61
C PRO A 64 -6.44 5.70 8.24
N SER A 65 -6.39 7.01 7.99
CA SER A 65 -6.10 7.58 6.67
C SER A 65 -4.77 7.12 6.06
N PHE A 66 -3.76 6.86 6.88
CA PHE A 66 -2.46 6.37 6.45
C PHE A 66 -2.43 4.87 6.07
N LEU A 67 -3.47 4.10 6.40
CA LEU A 67 -3.64 2.68 6.03
C LEU A 67 -4.66 2.47 4.90
N ARG A 68 -5.23 3.55 4.36
CA ARG A 68 -6.19 3.48 3.25
C ARG A 68 -5.47 3.19 1.94
N PRO A 69 -6.11 2.47 0.99
CA PRO A 69 -5.54 2.26 -0.34
C PRO A 69 -5.32 3.60 -1.06
N LYS A 70 -4.07 3.95 -1.34
CA LYS A 70 -3.67 5.15 -2.08
C LYS A 70 -3.43 4.84 -3.55
N GLY A 71 -2.84 3.70 -3.86
CA GLY A 71 -2.62 3.25 -5.23
C GLY A 71 -3.84 2.58 -5.89
N PRO A 72 -3.76 2.19 -7.17
CA PRO A 72 -4.81 1.48 -7.90
C PRO A 72 -5.27 0.19 -7.22
N ILE A 73 -6.54 -0.16 -7.40
CA ILE A 73 -7.13 -1.43 -6.94
C ILE A 73 -7.49 -2.22 -8.18
N TYR A 74 -6.98 -3.43 -8.28
CA TYR A 74 -7.18 -4.28 -9.44
C TYR A 74 -8.06 -5.47 -9.11
N GLN A 75 -8.87 -5.88 -10.08
CA GLN A 75 -9.63 -7.11 -10.09
C GLN A 75 -9.28 -7.89 -11.35
N THR A 76 -8.56 -8.98 -11.21
CA THR A 76 -8.28 -9.92 -12.30
C THR A 76 -9.36 -10.99 -12.32
N LEU A 77 -10.00 -11.19 -13.46
CA LEU A 77 -10.97 -12.26 -13.68
C LEU A 77 -10.47 -13.20 -14.78
N ASP A 78 -10.63 -14.49 -14.49
CA ASP A 78 -10.44 -15.58 -15.44
C ASP A 78 -11.72 -16.42 -15.44
N ASN A 79 -12.50 -16.25 -16.50
CA ASN A 79 -13.77 -16.91 -16.70
C ASN A 79 -13.62 -18.37 -17.14
N GLU A 80 -12.49 -18.75 -17.74
CA GLU A 80 -12.23 -20.14 -18.12
C GLU A 80 -11.95 -20.99 -16.88
N SER A 81 -11.12 -20.46 -15.97
CA SER A 81 -10.81 -21.11 -14.70
C SER A 81 -11.85 -20.84 -13.61
N LEU A 82 -12.82 -19.96 -13.85
CA LEU A 82 -13.78 -19.48 -12.86
C LEU A 82 -13.11 -18.93 -11.59
N ARG A 83 -12.08 -18.10 -11.75
CA ARG A 83 -11.30 -17.51 -10.65
C ARG A 83 -11.25 -15.99 -10.74
N GLY A 84 -11.24 -15.37 -9.57
CA GLY A 84 -11.06 -13.94 -9.42
C GLY A 84 -9.97 -13.62 -8.40
N LYS A 85 -9.26 -12.51 -8.60
CA LYS A 85 -8.29 -11.97 -7.63
C LYS A 85 -8.43 -10.46 -7.52
N ASN A 86 -8.73 -9.98 -6.32
CA ASN A 86 -8.71 -8.55 -6.02
C ASN A 86 -7.38 -8.20 -5.34
N ARG A 87 -6.77 -7.07 -5.70
CA ARG A 87 -5.49 -6.62 -5.14
C ARG A 87 -5.49 -5.11 -4.91
N GLU A 88 -5.16 -4.71 -3.68
CA GLU A 88 -4.75 -3.36 -3.30
C GLU A 88 -3.24 -3.22 -3.57
N THR A 89 -2.78 -2.04 -4.01
CA THR A 89 -1.34 -1.76 -4.19
C THR A 89 -0.76 -1.14 -2.93
N THR A 90 -0.82 0.19 -2.77
CA THR A 90 -0.17 0.90 -1.67
C THR A 90 -1.18 1.43 -0.66
N PRO A 91 -0.85 1.52 0.64
CA PRO A 91 0.39 1.08 1.30
C PRO A 91 0.33 -0.36 1.83
N LEU A 92 -0.85 -0.97 1.87
CA LEU A 92 -1.06 -2.34 2.29
C LEU A 92 -1.39 -3.16 1.04
N PHE A 93 -0.46 -4.01 0.60
CA PHE A 93 -0.59 -4.86 -0.59
C PHE A 93 -1.56 -6.04 -0.35
N ASN A 94 -2.76 -5.73 0.14
CA ASN A 94 -3.75 -6.75 0.45
C ASN A 94 -4.28 -7.39 -0.83
N ALA A 95 -4.45 -8.70 -0.82
CA ALA A 95 -5.08 -9.41 -1.93
C ALA A 95 -6.10 -10.42 -1.42
N VAL A 96 -7.09 -10.74 -2.25
CA VAL A 96 -8.01 -11.85 -1.99
C VAL A 96 -8.26 -12.63 -3.26
N GLU A 97 -8.16 -13.96 -3.15
CA GLU A 97 -8.51 -14.91 -4.19
C GLU A 97 -9.92 -15.45 -3.95
N ALA A 98 -10.67 -15.57 -5.03
CA ALA A 98 -12.02 -16.08 -5.03
C ALA A 98 -12.23 -17.10 -6.16
N GLU A 99 -13.10 -18.06 -5.90
CA GLU A 99 -13.73 -18.89 -6.93
C GLU A 99 -15.06 -18.25 -7.31
N LEU A 100 -15.42 -18.37 -8.59
CA LEU A 100 -16.62 -17.83 -9.18
C LEU A 100 -17.55 -18.97 -9.58
N GLU A 101 -18.85 -18.80 -9.39
CA GLU A 101 -19.86 -19.76 -9.83
C GLU A 101 -20.93 -18.99 -10.61
N PRO A 102 -21.04 -19.19 -11.94
CA PRO A 102 -22.07 -18.54 -12.75
C PRO A 102 -23.47 -18.91 -12.26
N ILE A 103 -24.28 -17.92 -11.90
CA ILE A 103 -25.69 -18.10 -11.51
C ILE A 103 -26.61 -17.80 -12.70
N SER A 104 -26.26 -16.78 -13.48
CA SER A 104 -27.00 -16.33 -14.66
C SER A 104 -26.05 -15.75 -15.72
N ASP A 105 -26.62 -15.19 -16.79
CA ASP A 105 -25.86 -14.54 -17.85
C ASP A 105 -25.11 -13.26 -17.39
N SER A 106 -25.50 -12.66 -16.27
CA SER A 106 -24.89 -11.46 -15.70
C SER A 106 -24.36 -11.63 -14.27
N GLU A 107 -24.86 -12.62 -13.52
CA GLU A 107 -24.57 -12.79 -12.10
C GLU A 107 -23.65 -13.98 -11.81
N VAL A 108 -22.67 -13.75 -10.93
CA VAL A 108 -21.78 -14.77 -10.38
C VAL A 108 -21.84 -14.80 -8.85
N ALA A 109 -21.86 -16.01 -8.29
CA ALA A 109 -21.55 -16.24 -6.89
C ALA A 109 -20.04 -16.12 -6.69
N VAL A 110 -19.61 -15.51 -5.60
CA VAL A 110 -18.20 -15.31 -5.26
C VAL A 110 -17.91 -16.02 -3.95
N GLN A 111 -17.02 -17.00 -3.97
CA GLN A 111 -16.52 -17.68 -2.78
C GLN A 111 -15.07 -17.26 -2.54
N PHE A 112 -14.82 -16.46 -1.52
CA PHE A 112 -13.46 -16.12 -1.12
C PHE A 112 -12.76 -17.35 -0.54
N LYS A 113 -11.48 -17.55 -0.90
CA LYS A 113 -10.67 -18.69 -0.46
C LYS A 113 -9.50 -18.30 0.41
N ARG A 114 -8.77 -17.26 -0.01
CA ARG A 114 -7.52 -16.87 0.65
C ARG A 114 -7.36 -15.36 0.60
N PHE A 115 -7.13 -14.78 1.76
CA PHE A 115 -6.69 -13.40 1.92
C PHE A 115 -5.18 -13.36 2.10
N TRP A 116 -4.55 -12.34 1.56
CA TRP A 116 -3.14 -12.00 1.75
C TRP A 116 -3.11 -10.64 2.43
N LEU A 117 -2.71 -10.58 3.69
CA LEU A 117 -2.61 -9.31 4.42
C LEU A 117 -1.20 -8.75 4.24
N ALA A 118 -1.10 -7.46 3.90
CA ALA A 118 0.15 -6.76 3.61
C ALA A 118 1.03 -7.44 2.54
N GLY A 119 0.46 -8.31 1.71
CA GLY A 119 1.15 -9.03 0.63
C GLY A 119 1.79 -10.37 1.02
N PHE A 120 1.96 -10.66 2.31
CA PHE A 120 2.76 -11.83 2.75
C PHE A 120 2.12 -12.70 3.82
N ILE A 121 1.03 -12.28 4.48
CA ILE A 121 0.35 -13.09 5.51
C ILE A 121 -0.85 -13.80 4.88
N PRO A 122 -0.78 -15.12 4.58
CA PRO A 122 -1.92 -15.87 4.09
C PRO A 122 -2.90 -16.17 5.21
N VAL A 123 -4.17 -15.83 5.01
CA VAL A 123 -5.27 -16.13 5.92
C VAL A 123 -6.37 -16.86 5.14
N PRO A 124 -6.77 -18.08 5.53
CA PRO A 124 -7.89 -18.76 4.88
C PRO A 124 -9.18 -17.97 5.12
N ALA A 125 -9.97 -17.80 4.06
CA ALA A 125 -11.27 -17.19 4.17
C ALA A 125 -12.23 -18.12 4.95
N PRO A 126 -13.06 -17.61 5.87
CA PRO A 126 -14.09 -18.42 6.49
C PRO A 126 -15.10 -18.88 5.43
N ALA A 127 -15.73 -20.05 5.62
CA ALA A 127 -16.72 -20.57 4.66
C ALA A 127 -17.93 -19.63 4.46
N SER A 128 -18.19 -18.75 5.44
CA SER A 128 -19.22 -17.72 5.37
C SER A 128 -18.84 -16.50 4.52
N ALA A 129 -17.57 -16.35 4.13
CA ALA A 129 -17.11 -15.27 3.26
C ALA A 129 -17.54 -15.55 1.82
N ARG A 130 -18.79 -15.20 1.54
CA ARG A 130 -19.44 -15.32 0.23
C ARG A 130 -20.01 -13.97 -0.18
N GLY A 131 -20.16 -13.78 -1.48
CA GLY A 131 -20.82 -12.62 -2.06
C GLY A 131 -21.48 -12.98 -3.37
N ARG A 132 -22.17 -12.00 -3.95
CA ARG A 132 -22.71 -12.06 -5.31
C ARG A 132 -22.31 -10.80 -6.04
N LEU A 133 -22.02 -10.94 -7.32
CA LEU A 133 -21.64 -9.85 -8.19
C LEU A 133 -22.43 -9.97 -9.49
N ASP A 134 -23.22 -8.94 -9.78
CA ASP A 134 -23.98 -8.82 -11.02
C ASP A 134 -23.27 -7.85 -11.94
N THR A 135 -22.88 -8.28 -13.13
CA THR A 135 -22.26 -7.42 -14.15
C THR A 135 -23.34 -6.86 -15.05
N THR A 136 -23.70 -5.61 -14.81
CA THR A 136 -24.85 -4.95 -15.44
C THR A 136 -24.50 -4.20 -16.72
N TYR A 137 -23.21 -3.89 -16.93
CA TYR A 137 -22.69 -3.33 -18.16
C TYR A 137 -21.29 -3.87 -18.44
N LEU A 138 -21.03 -4.25 -19.69
CA LEU A 138 -19.70 -4.67 -20.13
C LEU A 138 -19.47 -4.26 -21.58
N ASP A 139 -18.41 -3.50 -21.82
CA ASP A 139 -17.83 -3.28 -23.15
C ASP A 139 -16.32 -3.58 -23.12
N GLU A 140 -15.60 -3.15 -24.16
CA GLU A 140 -14.16 -3.39 -24.28
C GLU A 140 -13.29 -2.70 -23.22
N ASP A 141 -13.75 -1.57 -22.67
CA ASP A 141 -12.97 -0.67 -21.84
C ASP A 141 -13.58 -0.44 -20.46
N LEU A 142 -14.88 -0.66 -20.28
CA LEU A 142 -15.66 -0.32 -19.11
C LEU A 142 -16.50 -1.53 -18.66
N ARG A 143 -16.43 -1.80 -17.36
CA ARG A 143 -17.34 -2.74 -16.68
C ARG A 143 -18.03 -2.05 -15.52
N ILE A 144 -19.33 -2.27 -15.42
CA ILE A 144 -20.12 -1.88 -14.26
C ILE A 144 -20.67 -3.13 -13.61
N SER A 145 -20.53 -3.20 -12.29
CA SER A 145 -21.04 -4.32 -11.51
C SER A 145 -21.73 -3.84 -10.23
N ARG A 146 -22.69 -4.63 -9.76
CA ARG A 146 -23.44 -4.40 -8.52
C ARG A 146 -23.23 -5.57 -7.56
N GLY A 147 -22.85 -5.25 -6.33
CA GLY A 147 -22.63 -6.24 -5.27
C GLY A 147 -23.90 -6.61 -4.50
N ASP A 148 -23.83 -7.71 -3.77
CA ASP A 148 -24.87 -8.22 -2.85
C ASP A 148 -25.45 -7.17 -1.87
N LYS A 149 -24.65 -6.19 -1.46
CA LYS A 149 -25.05 -5.08 -0.57
C LYS A 149 -25.52 -3.82 -1.30
N GLY A 150 -25.79 -3.89 -2.60
CA GLY A 150 -26.15 -2.75 -3.43
C GLY A 150 -24.97 -1.81 -3.75
N ASN A 151 -23.74 -2.27 -3.52
CA ASN A 151 -22.55 -1.47 -3.84
C ASN A 151 -22.35 -1.40 -5.36
N LEU A 152 -22.04 -0.21 -5.85
CA LEU A 152 -21.68 0.04 -7.24
C LEU A 152 -20.16 -0.13 -7.40
N PHE A 153 -19.75 -0.73 -8.51
CA PHE A 153 -18.36 -0.81 -8.95
C PHE A 153 -18.27 -0.39 -10.41
N VAL A 154 -17.48 0.63 -10.70
CA VAL A 154 -17.14 1.06 -12.06
C VAL A 154 -15.67 0.79 -12.27
N LEU A 155 -15.35 -0.06 -13.26
CA LEU A 155 -14.00 -0.50 -13.54
C LEU A 155 -13.62 -0.25 -14.99
N ARG A 156 -12.35 0.04 -15.23
CA ARG A 156 -11.76 0.15 -16.56
C ARG A 156 -10.90 -1.06 -16.87
N MET A 157 -10.93 -1.54 -18.10
CA MET A 157 -10.02 -2.57 -18.56
C MET A 157 -8.57 -2.03 -18.52
N ASN A 158 -7.71 -2.65 -17.73
CA ASN A 158 -6.30 -2.28 -17.61
C ASN A 158 -5.42 -3.18 -18.49
N ASP A 159 -5.69 -4.49 -18.50
CA ASP A 159 -4.94 -5.45 -19.30
C ASP A 159 -5.85 -6.59 -19.77
N LYS A 160 -6.15 -6.62 -21.08
CA LYS A 160 -6.96 -7.65 -21.74
C LYS A 160 -6.24 -9.01 -21.82
N ASN A 161 -4.92 -9.02 -21.78
CA ASN A 161 -4.09 -10.22 -21.88
C ASN A 161 -3.73 -10.82 -20.52
N ALA A 162 -4.20 -10.21 -19.44
CA ALA A 162 -4.21 -10.85 -18.14
C ALA A 162 -5.35 -11.88 -18.12
N PRO A 163 -5.19 -13.09 -18.69
CA PRO A 163 -4.49 -14.13 -17.92
C PRO A 163 -3.76 -15.24 -18.73
N ASN A 164 -2.70 -15.85 -18.17
CA ASN A 164 -2.42 -17.29 -18.35
C ASN A 164 -1.44 -17.85 -17.30
N ILE A 165 -1.93 -18.83 -16.52
CA ILE A 165 -1.21 -19.82 -15.70
C ILE A 165 -0.45 -19.32 -14.45
N GLN A 166 0.28 -18.21 -14.48
CA GLN A 166 1.18 -17.89 -13.36
C GLN A 166 0.52 -17.26 -12.14
N LEU A 167 -0.59 -16.51 -12.26
CA LEU A 167 -1.27 -15.90 -11.10
C LEU A 167 -2.00 -16.92 -10.20
N PHE A 168 -2.14 -18.16 -10.70
CA PHE A 168 -3.01 -19.20 -10.17
C PHE A 168 -2.34 -20.56 -9.99
N SER A 169 -1.13 -20.77 -10.53
CA SER A 169 -0.29 -21.95 -10.30
C SER A 169 0.52 -21.81 -9.00
N ASP A 170 0.85 -22.94 -8.36
CA ASP A 170 1.76 -23.01 -7.18
C ASP A 170 3.12 -22.32 -7.40
N THR A 171 3.48 -22.01 -8.64
CA THR A 171 4.65 -21.18 -8.98
C THR A 171 4.50 -19.71 -8.55
N SER A 172 3.28 -19.16 -8.48
CA SER A 172 3.02 -17.86 -7.82
C SER A 172 3.25 -17.93 -6.33
N LEU A 173 2.96 -19.06 -5.68
CA LEU A 173 3.29 -19.24 -4.28
C LEU A 173 4.80 -19.25 -4.13
N THR A 174 5.57 -19.98 -4.94
CA THR A 174 7.04 -19.97 -4.84
C THR A 174 7.64 -18.60 -5.11
N ASN A 175 7.17 -17.88 -6.15
CA ASN A 175 7.66 -16.54 -6.47
C ASN A 175 7.18 -15.49 -5.47
N ALA A 176 5.95 -15.57 -4.97
CA ALA A 176 5.45 -14.72 -3.88
C ALA A 176 6.09 -15.10 -2.54
N TYR A 177 6.45 -16.36 -2.31
CA TYR A 177 7.27 -16.79 -1.17
C TYR A 177 8.67 -16.24 -1.34
N HIS A 178 9.30 -16.29 -2.51
CA HIS A 178 10.61 -15.71 -2.73
C HIS A 178 10.58 -14.19 -2.58
N MET A 179 9.57 -13.51 -3.11
CA MET A 179 9.38 -12.07 -2.98
C MET A 179 9.07 -11.70 -1.53
N ALA A 180 8.11 -12.36 -0.87
CA ALA A 180 7.79 -12.14 0.54
C ALA A 180 8.92 -12.54 1.50
N ILE A 181 9.70 -13.57 1.20
CA ILE A 181 10.90 -13.94 1.97
C ILE A 181 11.99 -12.89 1.76
N THR A 182 12.12 -12.35 0.55
CA THR A 182 13.08 -11.27 0.27
C THR A 182 12.65 -10.00 1.01
N ASP A 183 11.39 -9.59 0.91
CA ASP A 183 10.81 -8.46 1.64
C ASP A 183 10.89 -8.66 3.16
N ALA A 184 10.59 -9.87 3.66
CA ALA A 184 10.69 -10.18 5.08
C ALA A 184 12.14 -10.21 5.58
N ARG A 185 13.10 -10.66 4.75
CA ARG A 185 14.53 -10.60 5.06
C ARG A 185 15.04 -9.18 5.07
N VAL A 186 14.63 -8.36 4.10
CA VAL A 186 14.97 -6.93 4.04
C VAL A 186 14.36 -6.20 5.23
N ALA A 187 13.10 -6.42 5.54
CA ALA A 187 12.43 -5.86 6.72
C ALA A 187 13.12 -6.31 8.02
N ALA A 188 13.43 -7.61 8.16
CA ALA A 188 14.16 -8.11 9.33
C ALA A 188 15.57 -7.52 9.43
N ALA A 189 16.27 -7.31 8.32
CA ALA A 189 17.57 -6.67 8.29
C ALA A 189 17.50 -5.20 8.70
N VAL A 190 16.49 -4.45 8.23
CA VAL A 190 16.26 -3.06 8.63
C VAL A 190 15.89 -2.95 10.09
N VAL A 191 14.95 -3.77 10.57
CA VAL A 191 14.56 -3.81 11.99
C VAL A 191 15.77 -4.19 12.85
N GLY A 192 16.55 -5.19 12.43
CA GLY A 192 17.78 -5.60 13.10
C GLY A 192 18.84 -4.50 13.15
N GLY A 193 19.05 -3.79 12.04
CA GLY A 193 19.99 -2.66 11.95
C GLY A 193 19.58 -1.49 12.84
N ILE A 194 18.29 -1.12 12.84
CA ILE A 194 17.74 -0.08 13.73
C ILE A 194 17.88 -0.51 15.20
N ALA A 195 17.49 -1.75 15.53
CA ALA A 195 17.60 -2.28 16.89
C ALA A 195 19.06 -2.31 17.37
N LEU A 196 20.00 -2.71 16.51
CA LEU A 196 21.43 -2.69 16.81
C LEU A 196 21.93 -1.27 17.06
N GLY A 197 21.58 -0.31 16.20
CA GLY A 197 21.93 1.09 16.37
C GLY A 197 21.43 1.67 17.69
N ILE A 198 20.15 1.46 18.03
CA ILE A 198 19.57 1.88 19.32
C ILE A 198 20.26 1.18 20.48
N THR A 199 20.54 -0.13 20.38
CA THR A 199 21.22 -0.88 21.43
C THR A 199 22.62 -0.33 21.70
N LEU A 200 23.39 -0.02 20.65
CA LEU A 200 24.71 0.61 20.78
C LEU A 200 24.63 1.99 21.43
N GLN A 201 23.58 2.76 21.13
CA GLN A 201 23.31 4.04 21.77
C GLN A 201 23.18 3.91 23.30
N PHE A 202 22.35 2.96 23.75
CA PHE A 202 22.13 2.67 25.16
C PHE A 202 23.36 2.05 25.82
N LEU A 203 24.06 1.15 25.12
CA LEU A 203 25.29 0.55 25.62
C LEU A 203 26.36 1.62 25.87
N GLY A 204 26.41 2.64 25.01
CA GLY A 204 27.27 3.82 25.18
C GLY A 204 27.01 4.62 26.45
N CYS A 205 25.82 4.45 27.04
CA CYS A 205 25.48 5.06 28.32
C CYS A 205 25.71 4.09 29.48
N LEU A 206 25.24 2.85 29.33
CA LEU A 206 25.25 1.83 30.37
C LEU A 206 26.66 1.39 30.76
N LEU A 207 27.53 1.16 29.77
CA LEU A 207 28.88 0.64 30.01
C LEU A 207 29.76 1.61 30.80
N TRP A 208 29.48 2.91 30.68
CA TRP A 208 30.20 3.99 31.36
C TRP A 208 29.38 4.70 32.43
N HIS A 209 28.22 4.16 32.80
CA HIS A 209 27.28 4.72 33.79
C HIS A 209 27.00 6.21 33.59
N ASN A 210 26.87 6.64 32.34
CA ASN A 210 26.80 8.04 31.97
C ASN A 210 25.73 8.27 30.90
N TRP A 211 24.74 9.10 31.21
CA TRP A 211 23.57 9.30 30.34
C TRP A 211 23.69 10.49 29.38
N TRP A 212 24.76 11.28 29.46
CA TRP A 212 25.02 12.37 28.51
C TRP A 212 24.97 11.95 27.02
N PRO A 213 25.47 10.76 26.61
CA PRO A 213 25.38 10.33 25.22
C PRO A 213 23.95 10.21 24.67
N MET A 214 22.92 10.09 25.53
CA MET A 214 21.53 10.04 25.08
C MET A 214 21.04 11.34 24.43
N LEU A 215 21.73 12.47 24.60
CA LEU A 215 21.36 13.71 23.91
C LEU A 215 21.35 13.57 22.39
N THR A 216 22.18 12.68 21.85
CA THR A 216 22.21 12.33 20.43
C THR A 216 20.92 11.66 19.97
N ALA A 217 20.26 10.88 20.83
CA ALA A 217 19.01 10.21 20.48
C ALA A 217 17.85 11.19 20.23
N PHE A 218 17.92 12.40 20.79
CA PHE A 218 16.95 13.46 20.50
C PHE A 218 16.95 13.85 19.01
N MET A 219 18.11 13.76 18.33
CA MET A 219 18.20 14.03 16.89
C MET A 219 17.38 13.03 16.08
N TYR A 220 17.21 11.80 16.54
CA TYR A 220 16.39 10.80 15.84
C TYR A 220 14.89 11.08 15.94
N VAL A 221 14.45 11.71 17.03
CA VAL A 221 13.04 12.08 17.25
C VAL A 221 12.65 13.28 16.37
N LEU A 222 13.60 14.16 16.06
CA LEU A 222 13.35 15.33 15.23
C LEU A 222 13.06 14.94 13.78
N VAL A 223 13.71 13.90 13.23
CA VAL A 223 13.54 13.49 11.82
C VAL A 223 12.07 13.21 11.42
N PRO A 224 11.28 12.39 12.14
CA PRO A 224 9.88 12.12 11.78
C PRO A 224 8.90 13.26 12.16
N MET A 225 9.31 14.21 13.01
CA MET A 225 8.42 15.22 13.59
C MET A 225 7.65 16.05 12.54
N PRO A 226 8.27 16.59 11.47
CA PRO A 226 7.57 17.41 10.49
C PRO A 226 6.50 16.63 9.73
N ALA A 227 6.75 15.35 9.46
CA ALA A 227 5.81 14.47 8.78
C ALA A 227 4.61 14.10 9.68
N LEU A 228 4.85 13.83 10.96
CA LEU A 228 3.81 13.42 11.92
C LEU A 228 2.78 14.51 12.21
N PHE A 229 3.18 15.78 12.24
CA PHE A 229 2.26 16.87 12.54
C PHE A 229 1.54 17.42 11.31
N PHE A 230 2.09 17.25 10.10
CA PHE A 230 1.62 18.01 8.94
C PHE A 230 1.48 17.22 7.62
N GLY A 231 1.73 15.91 7.61
CA GLY A 231 1.64 15.03 6.42
C GLY A 231 0.22 14.76 5.86
N GLY A 232 -0.79 15.56 6.23
CA GLY A 232 -2.22 15.28 5.96
C GLY A 232 -2.97 16.28 5.08
N ALA A 233 -2.37 17.39 4.64
CA ALA A 233 -3.10 18.44 3.90
C ALA A 233 -2.43 18.77 2.54
N PRO A 234 -2.94 18.25 1.41
CA PRO A 234 -2.49 18.67 0.09
C PRO A 234 -3.13 20.02 -0.28
N GLY A 235 -2.32 20.97 -0.76
CA GLY A 235 -2.83 22.12 -1.56
C GLY A 235 -2.66 23.54 -1.00
N SER A 236 -1.81 23.79 0.00
CA SER A 236 -1.53 25.16 0.47
C SER A 236 -0.04 25.51 0.44
N ASN A 237 0.30 26.79 0.32
CA ASN A 237 1.68 27.32 0.46
C ASN A 237 2.36 26.94 1.79
N LEU A 238 1.57 26.53 2.79
CA LEU A 238 2.10 25.99 4.05
C LEU A 238 2.70 24.59 3.85
N ALA A 239 2.13 23.76 2.96
CA ALA A 239 2.65 22.43 2.69
C ALA A 239 4.06 22.45 2.10
N SER A 240 4.38 23.41 1.21
CA SER A 240 5.73 23.58 0.66
C SER A 240 6.74 24.05 1.71
N SER A 241 6.38 25.02 2.55
CA SER A 241 7.25 25.47 3.65
C SER A 241 7.56 24.36 4.67
N TRP A 242 6.62 23.45 4.92
CA TRP A 242 6.83 22.32 5.82
C TRP A 242 7.67 21.20 5.22
N VAL A 243 7.57 20.97 3.90
CA VAL A 243 8.49 20.08 3.19
C VAL A 243 9.94 20.58 3.32
N ASP A 244 10.15 21.88 3.16
CA ASP A 244 11.49 22.47 3.30
C ASP A 244 11.98 22.47 4.76
N ALA A 245 11.08 22.67 5.73
CA ALA A 245 11.39 22.45 7.15
C ALA A 245 11.78 21.00 7.44
N GLY A 246 11.13 20.03 6.80
CA GLY A 246 11.49 18.61 6.86
C GLY A 246 12.91 18.34 6.36
N LYS A 247 13.26 18.86 5.17
CA LYS A 247 14.61 18.74 4.61
C LYS A 247 15.67 19.38 5.52
N PHE A 248 15.38 20.57 6.05
CA PHE A 248 16.26 21.24 7.00
C PHE A 248 16.47 20.41 8.26
N LEU A 249 15.40 19.88 8.85
CA LEU A 249 15.47 19.13 10.10
C LEU A 249 16.19 17.79 9.94
N THR A 250 16.04 17.13 8.79
CA THR A 250 16.82 15.93 8.44
C THR A 250 18.32 16.25 8.35
N GLY A 251 18.69 17.33 7.66
CA GLY A 251 20.10 17.76 7.58
C GLY A 251 20.67 18.18 8.95
N PHE A 252 19.92 18.95 9.72
CA PHE A 252 20.26 19.34 11.09
C PHE A 252 20.46 18.13 11.99
N SER A 253 19.56 17.15 11.92
CA SER A 253 19.61 15.93 12.72
C SER A 253 20.78 15.04 12.33
N ALA A 254 21.12 14.94 11.04
CA ALA A 254 22.27 14.18 10.55
C ALA A 254 23.58 14.76 11.10
N VAL A 255 23.77 16.08 11.01
CA VAL A 255 24.96 16.76 11.55
C VAL A 255 24.98 16.70 13.08
N GLY A 256 23.84 16.97 13.72
CA GLY A 256 23.69 16.95 15.18
C GLY A 256 24.02 15.58 15.77
N SER A 257 23.67 14.49 15.07
CA SER A 257 23.94 13.13 15.51
C SER A 257 25.43 12.82 15.66
N VAL A 258 26.28 13.49 14.87
CA VAL A 258 27.76 13.36 14.93
C VAL A 258 28.37 14.44 15.82
N ALA A 259 27.86 15.66 15.75
CA ALA A 259 28.40 16.81 16.47
C ALA A 259 28.19 16.72 17.99
N ILE A 260 27.00 16.28 18.44
CA ILE A 260 26.68 16.21 19.89
C ILE A 260 27.65 15.29 20.65
N PRO A 261 27.90 14.02 20.23
CA PRO A 261 28.90 13.18 20.89
C PRO A 261 30.29 13.81 20.91
N ALA A 262 30.71 14.43 19.80
CA ALA A 262 32.03 15.05 19.69
C ALA A 262 32.20 16.24 20.65
N ILE A 263 31.16 17.08 20.78
CA ILE A 263 31.13 18.19 21.73
C ILE A 263 31.18 17.67 23.17
N LEU A 264 30.40 16.64 23.48
CA LEU A 264 30.41 16.04 24.82
C LEU A 264 31.77 15.45 25.18
N TYR A 265 32.46 14.84 24.22
CA TYR A 265 33.80 14.32 24.41
C TYR A 265 34.80 15.46 24.64
N HIS A 266 34.75 16.50 23.81
CA HIS A 266 35.62 17.67 23.96
C HIS A 266 35.40 18.40 25.29
N ALA A 267 34.16 18.46 25.77
CA ALA A 267 33.79 19.03 27.06
C ALA A 267 34.15 18.13 28.27
N GLY A 268 34.78 16.98 28.05
CA GLY A 268 35.13 16.02 29.09
C GLY A 268 33.92 15.35 29.76
N LYS A 269 32.74 15.40 29.12
CA LYS A 269 31.50 14.81 29.66
C LYS A 269 31.35 13.33 29.35
N ILE A 270 31.98 12.83 28.29
CA ILE A 270 32.01 11.41 27.93
C ILE A 270 33.44 10.97 27.65
N VAL A 271 33.75 9.70 27.87
CA VAL A 271 35.06 9.12 27.55
C VAL A 271 35.14 8.70 26.08
N GLY A 272 36.36 8.51 25.56
CA GLY A 272 36.58 8.18 24.15
C GLY A 272 35.86 6.91 23.69
N GLY A 273 35.78 5.89 24.55
CA GLY A 273 35.02 4.68 24.25
C GLY A 273 33.52 4.95 24.04
N ALA A 274 32.91 5.81 24.87
CA ALA A 274 31.53 6.22 24.71
C ALA A 274 31.34 6.99 23.39
N LEU A 275 32.24 7.92 23.06
CA LEU A 275 32.20 8.64 21.78
C LEU A 275 32.20 7.67 20.58
N VAL A 276 33.14 6.72 20.54
CA VAL A 276 33.24 5.75 19.45
C VAL A 276 31.94 4.94 19.35
N MET A 277 31.39 4.50 20.47
CA MET A 277 30.16 3.71 20.48
C MET A 277 28.95 4.50 19.94
N GLN A 278 28.86 5.81 20.24
CA GLN A 278 27.84 6.69 19.67
C GLN A 278 28.02 6.90 18.16
N LEU A 279 29.26 7.10 17.70
CA LEU A 279 29.54 7.28 16.26
C LEU A 279 29.26 6.01 15.46
N VAL A 280 29.57 4.83 16.02
CA VAL A 280 29.22 3.54 15.41
C VAL A 280 27.70 3.35 15.36
N ALA A 281 26.98 3.70 16.44
CA ALA A 281 25.52 3.67 16.45
C ALA A 281 24.91 4.51 15.32
N VAL A 282 25.38 5.77 15.16
CA VAL A 282 24.96 6.66 14.08
C VAL A 282 25.28 6.06 12.71
N GLY A 283 26.48 5.50 12.54
CA GLY A 283 26.90 4.86 11.29
C GLY A 283 26.01 3.67 10.92
N VAL A 284 25.68 2.81 11.88
CA VAL A 284 24.78 1.66 11.68
C VAL A 284 23.38 2.14 11.27
N LEU A 285 22.83 3.15 11.95
CA LEU A 285 21.51 3.70 11.62
C LEU A 285 21.48 4.33 10.22
N ALA A 286 22.49 5.14 9.89
CA ALA A 286 22.61 5.76 8.56
C ALA A 286 22.77 4.71 7.46
N ALA A 287 23.67 3.73 7.65
CA ALA A 287 23.87 2.64 6.70
C ALA A 287 22.60 1.81 6.50
N THR A 288 21.82 1.58 7.57
CA THR A 288 20.54 0.85 7.49
C THR A 288 19.53 1.63 6.63
N LEU A 289 19.45 2.95 6.77
CA LEU A 289 18.56 3.80 5.97
C LEU A 289 19.01 3.88 4.51
N PHE A 290 20.30 4.07 4.23
CA PHE A 290 20.82 4.08 2.86
C PHE A 290 20.69 2.73 2.17
N ALA A 291 20.89 1.63 2.90
CA ALA A 291 20.70 0.29 2.35
C ALA A 291 19.22 0.07 1.98
N TRP A 292 18.29 0.51 2.83
CA TRP A 292 16.87 0.46 2.52
C TRP A 292 16.51 1.28 1.28
N ASP A 293 16.97 2.53 1.21
CA ASP A 293 16.73 3.43 0.08
C ASP A 293 17.27 2.83 -1.24
N TYR A 294 18.52 2.38 -1.22
CA TYR A 294 19.15 1.72 -2.36
C TYR A 294 18.39 0.45 -2.80
N MET A 295 17.97 -0.39 -1.85
CA MET A 295 17.18 -1.59 -2.18
C MET A 295 15.82 -1.21 -2.77
N SER A 296 15.16 -0.17 -2.24
CA SER A 296 13.87 0.30 -2.76
C SER A 296 13.96 0.87 -4.17
N GLU A 297 15.04 1.59 -4.51
CA GLU A 297 15.28 2.08 -5.88
C GLU A 297 15.52 0.94 -6.88
N VAL A 298 16.24 -0.11 -6.46
CA VAL A 298 16.50 -1.29 -7.28
C VAL A 298 15.20 -2.05 -7.58
N ASP A 299 14.29 -2.15 -6.60
CA ASP A 299 12.99 -2.80 -6.79
C ASP A 299 12.06 -1.99 -7.71
N GLU A 300 12.07 -0.65 -7.64
CA GLU A 300 11.30 0.21 -8.56
C GLU A 300 11.82 0.15 -10.01
N GLY A 301 13.14 0.07 -10.22
CA GLY A 301 13.76 -0.04 -11.54
C GLY A 301 13.51 -1.39 -12.25
N GLY A 302 13.29 -2.46 -11.49
CA GLY A 302 12.90 -3.77 -12.01
C GLY A 302 11.48 -3.82 -12.58
N PHE A 303 10.59 -2.94 -12.12
CA PHE A 303 9.18 -2.91 -12.53
C PHE A 303 8.95 -2.28 -13.91
N TYR A 304 9.93 -1.54 -14.44
CA TYR A 304 9.87 -0.89 -15.76
C TYR A 304 10.74 -1.56 -16.84
N SER A 305 11.34 -2.73 -16.56
CA SER A 305 12.31 -3.38 -17.47
C SER A 305 11.91 -4.76 -18.00
N TYR A 306 10.65 -5.18 -17.87
CA TYR A 306 10.12 -6.40 -18.50
C TYR A 306 8.76 -6.18 -19.13
#